data_AF-A0A924IKI0-F1
#
_entry.id   AF-A0A924IKI0-F1
#
_cell.length_a   1.000
_cell.length_b   1.000
_cell.length_c   1.000
_cell.angle_alpha   90.00
_cell.angle_beta   90.00
_cell.angle_gamma   90.00
#
_symmetry.space_group_name_H-M   'P 1'
#
loop_
_entity.id
_entity.type
_entity.pdbx_description
1 polymer ?
#
loop_
_entity_poly.entity_id
_entity_poly.type
_entity_poly.pdbx_seq_one_letter_code
_entity_poly.pdbx_strand_id
1 'polypeptide(L)'
;MSVPTVDTNRGIATKTQQAKSLEYKSIDDRKYIPKQYQEVAEAMETQFAETMVKQMNQTVDETPGEDSGMDYYKSLQTTERAKMMAKQNNLGLQNVILDQIYPKRMRNDMALKQYEAQANLIHHNLPSYKLEKKTDIIEMGKNDSTSVSGNKTIAGQNSEGGLP
;
A
#
# COMPACT_ATOMS: atom_id res chain seq x y z
N MET A 1 86.18 22.28 26.97
CA MET A 1 84.88 22.98 26.91
C MET A 1 83.98 22.16 26.00
N SER A 2 83.00 21.46 26.57
CA SER A 2 82.07 20.61 25.81
C SER A 2 80.76 21.34 25.61
N VAL A 3 80.34 21.45 24.35
CA VAL A 3 79.07 22.06 23.93
C VAL A 3 77.97 21.01 24.12
N PRO A 4 76.83 21.34 24.77
CA PRO A 4 75.72 20.39 24.86
C PRO A 4 74.97 20.32 23.52
N THR A 5 74.83 19.11 23.00
CA THR A 5 73.95 18.77 21.88
C THR A 5 72.50 18.80 22.34
N VAL A 6 71.64 19.51 21.62
CA VAL A 6 70.20 19.57 21.89
C VAL A 6 69.52 18.39 21.22
N ASP A 7 69.02 17.46 22.02
CA ASP A 7 68.28 16.29 21.56
C ASP A 7 66.79 16.58 21.36
N THR A 8 66.34 16.24 20.15
CA THR A 8 65.06 15.63 19.75
C THR A 8 63.70 16.30 20.04
N ASN A 9 63.08 16.72 18.93
CA ASN A 9 61.73 16.30 18.49
C ASN A 9 60.70 15.98 19.59
N ARG A 10 60.03 17.01 20.11
CA ARG A 10 58.70 16.86 20.71
C ARG A 10 57.65 16.66 19.62
N GLY A 11 57.57 15.44 19.11
CA GLY A 11 56.38 14.99 18.37
C GLY A 11 55.16 15.11 19.28
N ILE A 12 54.19 15.91 18.88
CA ILE A 12 52.88 15.98 19.54
C ILE A 12 52.22 14.62 19.30
N ALA A 13 52.23 13.76 20.32
CA ALA A 13 51.41 12.56 20.33
C ALA A 13 49.95 12.96 20.48
N THR A 14 49.30 13.28 19.36
CA THR A 14 47.84 13.35 19.32
C THR A 14 47.33 11.93 19.59
N LYS A 15 46.90 11.67 20.82
CA LYS A 15 46.02 10.53 21.10
C LYS A 15 44.79 10.73 20.23
N THR A 16 44.75 10.04 19.10
CA THR A 16 43.56 9.91 18.26
C THR A 16 42.51 9.26 19.12
N GLN A 17 41.68 10.08 19.79
CA GLN A 17 40.45 9.61 20.39
C GLN A 17 39.62 9.13 19.21
N GLN A 18 39.64 7.81 18.98
CA GLN A 18 38.74 7.16 18.06
C GLN A 18 37.33 7.59 18.48
N ALA A 19 36.71 8.43 17.66
CA ALA A 19 35.35 8.86 17.86
C ALA A 19 34.51 7.59 17.95
N LYS A 20 33.97 7.32 19.13
CA LYS A 20 33.04 6.24 19.41
C LYS A 20 31.86 6.49 18.48
N SER A 21 31.82 5.80 17.34
CA SER A 21 30.73 5.90 16.39
C SER A 21 29.46 5.62 17.18
N LEU A 22 28.59 6.63 17.29
CA LEU A 22 27.27 6.46 17.89
C LEU A 22 26.57 5.39 17.07
N GLU A 23 26.53 4.18 17.63
CA GLU A 23 25.76 3.06 17.12
C GLU A 23 24.30 3.52 17.17
N TYR A 24 23.82 4.11 16.07
CA TYR A 24 22.43 4.46 15.87
C TYR A 24 21.68 3.14 15.78
N LYS A 25 21.32 2.61 16.94
CA LYS A 25 20.36 1.53 17.05
C LYS A 25 19.08 2.08 16.41
N SER A 26 18.79 1.65 15.19
CA SER A 26 17.54 1.96 14.52
C SER A 26 16.45 1.38 15.39
N ILE A 27 15.90 2.18 16.30
CA ILE A 27 14.72 1.82 17.07
C ILE A 27 13.67 1.60 16.00
N ASP A 28 13.17 0.37 15.91
CA ASP A 28 12.10 0.04 15.00
C ASP A 28 10.83 0.71 15.51
N ASP A 29 10.63 1.97 15.08
CA ASP A 29 9.50 2.81 15.46
C ASP A 29 8.20 2.35 14.79
N ARG A 30 8.26 1.36 13.89
CA ARG A 30 7.10 0.87 13.13
C ARG A 30 6.05 0.22 14.01
N LYS A 31 6.44 -0.35 15.15
CA LYS A 31 5.52 -0.95 16.14
C LYS A 31 4.48 0.03 16.70
N TYR A 32 4.77 1.33 16.67
CA TYR A 32 3.88 2.37 17.19
C TYR A 32 3.03 3.05 16.12
N ILE A 33 3.11 2.56 14.88
CA ILE A 33 2.35 3.10 13.75
C ILE A 33 1.10 2.22 13.58
N PRO A 34 -0.12 2.79 13.63
CA PRO A 34 -1.32 2.01 13.40
C PRO A 34 -1.32 1.37 12.00
N LYS A 35 -1.83 0.13 11.91
CA LYS A 35 -1.80 -0.69 10.69
C LYS A 35 -2.38 0.02 9.46
N GLN A 36 -3.43 0.82 9.65
CA GLN A 36 -4.07 1.57 8.56
C GLN A 36 -3.12 2.57 7.88
N TYR A 37 -2.25 3.24 8.64
CA TYR A 37 -1.25 4.14 8.05
C TYR A 37 -0.15 3.36 7.32
N GLN A 38 0.23 2.19 7.82
CA GLN A 38 1.20 1.31 7.15
C GLN A 38 0.66 0.81 5.81
N GLU A 39 -0.61 0.39 5.78
CA GLU A 39 -1.31 -0.05 4.57
C GLU A 39 -1.43 1.08 3.54
N VAL A 40 -1.76 2.30 3.97
CA VAL A 40 -1.80 3.47 3.08
C VAL A 40 -0.41 3.74 2.49
N ALA A 41 0.64 3.71 3.31
CA ALA A 41 2.00 3.94 2.84
C ALA A 41 2.46 2.85 1.86
N GLU A 42 2.13 1.58 2.12
CA GLU A 42 2.40 0.46 1.21
C GLU A 42 1.65 0.62 -0.12
N ALA A 43 0.38 1.03 -0.08
CA ALA A 43 -0.42 1.25 -1.28
C ALA A 43 0.14 2.40 -2.13
N MET A 44 0.57 3.49 -1.49
CA MET A 44 1.20 4.63 -2.19
C MET A 44 2.54 4.23 -2.82
N GLU A 45 3.37 3.47 -2.11
CA GLU A 45 4.62 2.95 -2.68
C GLU A 45 4.35 1.97 -3.84
N THR A 46 3.30 1.15 -3.74
CA THR A 46 2.88 0.26 -4.83
C THR A 46 2.51 1.06 -6.07
N GLN A 47 1.69 2.10 -5.95
CA GLN A 47 1.31 2.97 -7.08
C GLN A 47 2.53 3.67 -7.70
N PHE A 48 3.45 4.12 -6.87
CA PHE A 48 4.71 4.69 -7.35
C PHE A 48 5.55 3.67 -8.12
N ALA A 49 5.74 2.47 -7.56
CA ALA A 49 6.50 1.40 -8.20
C ALA A 49 5.85 0.94 -9.50
N GLU A 50 4.52 0.82 -9.55
CA GLU A 50 3.79 0.53 -10.79
C GLU A 50 4.06 1.60 -11.85
N THR A 51 4.00 2.87 -11.47
CA THR A 51 4.25 3.99 -12.39
C THR A 51 5.69 3.95 -12.89
N MET A 52 6.66 3.70 -12.02
CA MET A 52 8.06 3.55 -12.38
C MET A 52 8.28 2.41 -13.38
N VAL A 53 7.72 1.22 -13.12
CA VAL A 53 7.86 0.08 -14.03
C VAL A 53 7.15 0.34 -15.36
N LYS A 54 5.98 0.99 -15.35
CA LYS A 54 5.29 1.42 -16.59
C LYS A 54 6.15 2.36 -17.42
N GLN A 55 6.75 3.37 -16.79
CA GLN A 55 7.67 4.30 -17.49
C GLN A 55 8.91 3.58 -18.02
N MET A 56 9.49 2.64 -17.27
CA MET A 56 10.61 1.83 -17.76
C MET A 56 10.22 0.98 -18.97
N ASN A 57 9.04 0.36 -18.96
CA ASN A 57 8.57 -0.44 -20.09
C ASN A 57 8.33 0.43 -21.33
N GLN A 58 7.83 1.65 -21.17
CA GLN A 58 7.63 2.61 -22.27
C GLN A 58 8.94 3.07 -22.93
N THR A 59 10.08 2.98 -22.23
CA THR A 59 11.39 3.36 -22.78
C THR A 59 12.06 2.22 -23.57
N VAL A 60 11.52 1.01 -23.51
CA VAL A 60 12.00 -0.12 -24.31
C VAL A 60 11.16 -0.16 -25.57
N ASP A 61 11.80 -0.15 -26.75
CA ASP A 61 11.08 -0.24 -28.03
C ASP A 61 10.22 -1.51 -28.06
N GLU A 62 8.90 -1.35 -27.95
CA GLU A 62 7.95 -2.45 -28.07
C GLU A 62 7.93 -2.91 -29.53
N THR A 63 8.18 -4.20 -29.74
CA THR A 63 8.12 -4.80 -31.08
C THR A 63 6.73 -4.58 -31.67
N PRO A 64 6.61 -4.02 -32.89
CA PRO A 64 5.32 -3.69 -33.46
C PRO A 64 4.50 -4.98 -33.70
N GLY A 65 3.41 -5.14 -32.95
CA GLY A 65 2.48 -6.28 -33.08
C GLY A 65 2.00 -6.94 -31.80
N GLU A 66 2.14 -6.29 -30.63
CA GLU A 66 1.63 -6.86 -29.38
C GLU A 66 0.09 -6.86 -29.36
N ASP A 67 -0.46 -8.06 -29.15
CA ASP A 67 -1.90 -8.30 -29.08
C ASP A 67 -2.44 -7.85 -27.71
N SER A 68 -3.68 -7.37 -27.68
CA SER A 68 -4.35 -6.86 -26.47
C SER A 68 -4.35 -7.83 -25.27
N GLY A 69 -4.30 -9.14 -25.55
CA GLY A 69 -4.13 -10.17 -24.52
C GLY A 69 -2.76 -10.15 -23.85
N MET A 70 -1.68 -9.85 -24.60
CA MET A 70 -0.32 -9.74 -24.08
C MET A 70 -0.19 -8.56 -23.12
N ASP A 71 -0.81 -7.42 -23.46
CA ASP A 71 -0.83 -6.23 -22.61
C ASP A 71 -1.49 -6.50 -21.26
N TYR A 72 -2.58 -7.27 -21.25
CA TYR A 72 -3.23 -7.68 -20.01
C TYR A 72 -2.28 -8.47 -19.10
N TYR A 73 -1.60 -9.48 -19.63
CA TYR A 73 -0.63 -10.26 -18.84
C TYR A 73 0.54 -9.41 -18.34
N LYS A 74 1.08 -8.52 -19.18
CA LYS A 74 2.14 -7.58 -18.79
C LYS A 74 1.69 -6.66 -17.67
N SER A 75 0.45 -6.17 -17.72
CA SER A 75 -0.11 -5.31 -16.68
C SER A 75 -0.22 -6.04 -15.34
N LEU A 76 -0.71 -7.28 -15.34
CA LEU A 76 -0.78 -8.11 -14.12
C LEU A 76 0.60 -8.39 -13.54
N GLN A 77 1.56 -8.75 -14.39
CA GLN A 77 2.94 -8.98 -13.96
C GLN A 77 3.58 -7.72 -13.37
N THR A 78 3.30 -6.56 -13.97
CA THR A 78 3.78 -5.26 -13.50
C THR A 78 3.20 -4.93 -12.12
N THR A 79 1.90 -5.11 -11.93
CA THR A 79 1.22 -4.89 -10.64
C THR A 79 1.76 -5.81 -9.55
N GLU A 80 1.92 -7.11 -9.83
CA GLU A 80 2.47 -8.03 -8.83
C GLU A 80 3.92 -7.71 -8.48
N ARG A 81 4.74 -7.35 -9.47
CA ARG A 81 6.13 -6.93 -9.24
C ARG A 81 6.19 -5.66 -8.38
N ALA A 82 5.37 -4.66 -8.67
CA ALA A 82 5.29 -3.41 -7.91
C ALA A 82 4.85 -3.65 -6.45
N LYS A 83 3.84 -4.50 -6.26
CA LYS A 83 3.36 -4.91 -4.94
C LYS A 83 4.44 -5.63 -4.13
N MET A 84 5.20 -6.52 -4.77
CA MET A 84 6.32 -7.19 -4.11
C MET A 84 7.43 -6.21 -3.70
N MET A 85 7.71 -5.19 -4.52
CA MET A 85 8.67 -4.14 -4.19
C MET A 85 8.25 -3.30 -2.99
N ALA A 86 6.95 -2.93 -2.92
CA ALA A 86 6.39 -2.18 -1.79
C ALA A 86 6.39 -3.01 -0.50
N LYS A 87 5.99 -4.28 -0.55
CA LYS A 87 5.99 -5.17 0.63
C LYS A 87 7.36 -5.36 1.26
N GLN A 88 8.39 -5.45 0.42
CA GLN A 88 9.76 -5.58 0.90
C GLN A 88 10.34 -4.24 1.35
N ASN A 89 9.60 -3.13 1.17
CA ASN A 89 10.05 -1.76 1.45
C ASN A 89 11.44 -1.49 0.82
N ASN A 90 11.65 -2.00 -0.40
CA ASN A 90 12.94 -1.95 -1.08
C ASN A 90 13.28 -0.53 -1.57
N LEU A 91 12.27 0.30 -1.86
CA LEU A 91 12.47 1.68 -2.30
C LEU A 91 12.61 2.65 -1.12
N GLY A 92 12.26 2.23 0.10
CA GLY A 92 12.30 3.06 1.30
C GLY A 92 11.30 4.22 1.29
N LEU A 93 10.46 4.32 0.26
CA LEU A 93 9.50 5.40 0.09
C LEU A 93 8.39 5.30 1.13
N GLN A 94 8.05 4.07 1.56
CA GLN A 94 7.11 3.85 2.66
C GLN A 94 7.49 4.66 3.91
N ASN A 95 8.77 4.71 4.27
CA ASN A 95 9.24 5.45 5.44
C ASN A 95 9.05 6.96 5.29
N VAL A 96 9.30 7.50 4.09
CA VAL A 96 9.11 8.93 3.79
C VAL A 96 7.63 9.29 3.83
N ILE A 97 6.77 8.46 3.23
CA ILE A 97 5.33 8.63 3.27
C ILE A 97 4.82 8.55 4.72
N LEU A 98 5.28 7.55 5.48
CA LEU A 98 4.95 7.41 6.90
C LEU A 98 5.41 8.60 7.72
N ASP A 99 6.57 9.18 7.44
CA ASP A 99 7.05 10.39 8.13
C ASP A 99 6.17 11.62 7.81
N GLN A 100 5.56 11.68 6.62
CA GLN A 100 4.63 12.75 6.23
C GLN A 100 3.24 12.59 6.86
N ILE A 101 2.66 11.38 6.80
CA ILE A 101 1.29 11.13 7.29
C ILE A 101 1.25 10.84 8.79
N TYR A 102 2.31 10.24 9.35
CA TYR A 102 2.41 9.84 10.75
C TYR A 102 3.84 10.09 11.31
N PRO A 103 4.17 11.35 11.59
CA PRO A 103 5.52 11.78 11.95
C PRO A 103 6.00 11.16 13.27
N LYS A 104 7.33 11.05 13.42
CA LYS A 104 7.98 10.37 14.56
C LYS A 104 7.52 10.83 15.94
N ARG A 105 7.16 12.11 16.12
CA ARG A 105 6.64 12.64 17.40
C ARG A 105 5.36 11.94 17.87
N MET A 106 4.60 11.35 16.94
CA MET A 106 3.34 10.64 17.22
C MET A 106 3.55 9.14 17.46
N ARG A 107 4.75 8.60 17.17
CA ARG A 107 5.07 7.17 17.31
C ARG A 107 5.37 6.83 18.76
N ASN A 108 4.33 6.79 19.57
CA ASN A 108 4.42 6.41 20.97
C ASN A 108 3.27 5.48 21.37
N ASP A 109 3.50 4.70 22.43
CA ASP A 109 2.54 3.72 22.96
C ASP A 109 1.18 4.33 23.31
N MET A 110 1.17 5.54 23.87
CA MET A 110 -0.05 6.23 24.30
C MET A 110 -0.93 6.63 23.11
N ALA A 111 -0.32 7.15 22.05
CA ALA A 111 -1.00 7.59 20.83
C ALA A 111 -1.59 6.40 20.08
N LEU A 112 -0.86 5.28 20.01
CA LEU A 112 -1.38 4.04 19.42
C LEU A 112 -2.63 3.56 20.18
N LYS A 113 -2.55 3.50 21.52
CA LYS A 113 -3.68 3.07 22.35
C LYS A 113 -4.89 4.00 22.24
N GLN A 114 -4.66 5.31 22.16
CA GLN A 114 -5.74 6.29 21.94
C GLN A 114 -6.40 6.09 20.57
N TYR A 115 -5.60 5.85 19.52
CA TYR A 115 -6.09 5.56 18.18
C TYR A 115 -6.98 4.31 18.16
N GLU A 116 -6.52 3.21 18.76
CA GLU A 116 -7.28 1.96 18.84
C GLU A 116 -8.58 2.15 19.63
N ALA A 117 -8.54 2.86 20.75
CA ALA A 117 -9.73 3.19 21.53
C ALA A 117 -10.75 3.97 20.69
N GLN A 118 -10.30 4.95 19.90
CA GLN A 118 -11.18 5.73 19.02
C GLN A 118 -11.75 4.89 17.87
N ALA A 119 -10.92 4.06 17.23
CA ALA A 119 -11.35 3.17 16.16
C ALA A 119 -12.44 2.20 16.65
N ASN A 120 -12.27 1.63 17.84
CA ASN A 120 -13.24 0.71 18.43
C ASN A 120 -14.58 1.38 18.76
N LEU A 121 -14.58 2.65 19.17
CA LEU A 121 -15.82 3.41 19.42
C LEU A 121 -16.62 3.64 18.13
N ILE A 122 -15.93 3.87 17.01
CA ILE A 122 -16.59 4.02 15.70
C ILE A 122 -17.23 2.69 15.29
N HIS A 123 -16.54 1.57 15.46
CA HIS A 123 -17.07 0.24 15.12
C HIS A 123 -18.30 -0.16 15.94
N HIS A 124 -18.38 0.24 17.22
CA HIS A 124 -19.54 -0.06 18.06
C HIS A 124 -20.79 0.76 17.68
N ASN A 125 -20.61 2.00 17.20
CA ASN A 125 -21.72 2.91 16.92
C ASN A 125 -22.24 2.83 15.47
N LEU A 126 -21.61 2.01 14.63
CA LEU A 126 -22.08 1.78 13.27
C LEU A 126 -23.26 0.78 13.29
N PRO A 127 -24.41 1.13 12.69
CA PRO A 127 -25.52 0.19 12.56
C PRO A 127 -25.06 -1.00 11.70
N SER A 128 -25.00 -2.19 12.30
CA SER A 128 -24.72 -3.43 11.58
C SER A 128 -25.92 -3.79 10.71
N TYR A 129 -25.81 -3.56 9.42
CA TYR A 129 -26.77 -4.07 8.45
C TYR A 129 -26.47 -5.55 8.22
N LYS A 130 -27.36 -6.43 8.68
CA LYS A 130 -27.31 -7.85 8.33
C LYS A 130 -27.62 -7.96 6.84
N LEU A 131 -26.59 -8.06 6.01
CA LEU A 131 -26.74 -8.57 4.65
C LEU A 131 -27.18 -10.03 4.78
N GLU A 132 -28.47 -10.29 4.68
CA GLU A 132 -28.94 -11.64 4.42
C GLU A 132 -28.27 -12.10 3.13
N LYS A 133 -27.37 -13.08 3.25
CA LYS A 133 -26.81 -13.78 2.10
C LYS A 133 -27.96 -14.58 1.50
N LYS A 134 -28.74 -13.98 0.61
CA LYS A 134 -29.50 -14.74 -0.37
C LYS A 134 -28.46 -15.44 -1.25
N THR A 135 -28.15 -16.67 -0.87
CA THR A 135 -27.60 -17.62 -1.83
C THR A 135 -28.73 -17.91 -2.79
N ASP A 136 -28.85 -17.10 -3.84
CA ASP A 136 -29.57 -17.51 -5.04
C ASP A 136 -28.71 -18.61 -5.67
N ILE A 137 -28.80 -19.81 -5.08
CA ILE A 137 -28.29 -21.02 -5.69
C ILE A 137 -29.23 -21.24 -6.87
N ILE A 138 -28.84 -20.75 -8.03
CA ILE A 138 -29.44 -21.16 -9.28
C ILE A 138 -29.03 -22.62 -9.43
N GLU A 139 -29.91 -23.54 -9.01
CA GLU A 139 -29.82 -24.92 -9.46
C GLU A 139 -29.85 -24.88 -10.99
N MET A 140 -28.75 -25.31 -11.61
CA MET A 140 -28.74 -25.61 -13.03
C MET A 140 -29.64 -26.83 -13.24
N GLY A 141 -30.95 -26.56 -13.36
CA GLY A 141 -31.94 -27.54 -13.77
C GLY A 141 -31.51 -28.14 -15.09
N LYS A 142 -31.45 -29.47 -15.12
CA LYS A 142 -31.21 -30.24 -16.34
C LYS A 142 -32.20 -29.79 -17.41
N ASN A 143 -31.68 -29.57 -18.61
CA ASN A 143 -32.38 -29.02 -19.76
C ASN A 143 -33.38 -30.07 -20.32
N ASP A 144 -34.49 -30.31 -19.62
CA ASP A 144 -35.59 -31.08 -20.18
C ASP A 144 -36.50 -30.13 -20.96
N SER A 145 -36.24 -30.10 -22.26
CA SER A 145 -37.04 -29.50 -23.32
C SER A 145 -38.54 -29.68 -23.02
N THR A 146 -39.20 -28.61 -22.59
CA THR A 146 -40.67 -28.55 -22.56
C THR A 146 -41.14 -27.21 -23.14
N SER A 147 -42.11 -27.33 -24.03
CA SER A 147 -42.61 -26.31 -24.94
C SER A 147 -43.15 -25.09 -24.21
N VAL A 148 -42.78 -23.90 -24.70
CA VAL A 148 -43.40 -22.63 -24.34
C VAL A 148 -44.87 -22.69 -24.73
N SER A 149 -45.76 -22.73 -23.73
CA SER A 149 -47.19 -22.53 -23.89
C SER A 149 -47.69 -21.57 -22.80
N GLY A 150 -48.27 -20.45 -23.24
CA GLY A 150 -49.37 -19.82 -22.54
C GLY A 150 -49.06 -18.58 -21.68
N ASN A 151 -49.29 -17.41 -22.29
CA ASN A 151 -49.83 -16.18 -21.70
C ASN A 151 -49.27 -15.66 -20.37
N LYS A 152 -48.45 -14.59 -20.48
CA LYS A 152 -48.36 -13.59 -19.42
C LYS A 152 -48.78 -12.22 -19.97
N THR A 153 -50.00 -11.84 -19.65
CA THR A 153 -50.55 -10.49 -19.81
C THR A 153 -49.63 -9.51 -19.09
N ILE A 154 -49.08 -8.55 -19.84
CA ILE A 154 -48.24 -7.47 -19.31
C ILE A 154 -49.17 -6.29 -19.03
N ALA A 155 -49.39 -5.97 -17.76
CA ALA A 155 -50.01 -4.73 -17.35
C ALA A 155 -48.90 -3.79 -16.86
N GLY A 156 -48.65 -2.73 -17.62
CA GLY A 156 -47.79 -1.63 -17.19
C GLY A 156 -47.58 -0.57 -18.26
N GLN A 157 -47.89 0.67 -17.87
CA GLN A 157 -47.38 1.96 -18.38
C GLN A 157 -48.22 2.66 -19.46
N ASN A 158 -48.96 3.72 -19.08
CA ASN A 158 -48.64 5.17 -19.15
C ASN A 158 -49.38 5.74 -20.38
N SER A 159 -50.00 6.92 -20.46
CA SER A 159 -49.83 8.25 -19.85
C SER A 159 -50.97 9.15 -20.36
N GLU A 160 -51.33 10.17 -19.57
CA GLU A 160 -51.77 11.54 -19.98
C GLU A 160 -52.92 11.78 -20.97
N GLY A 161 -53.83 12.71 -20.60
CA GLY A 161 -54.60 13.52 -21.57
C GLY A 161 -56.06 13.76 -21.16
N GLY A 162 -56.47 15.03 -21.03
CA GLY A 162 -57.72 15.45 -20.36
C GLY A 162 -59.01 15.53 -21.19
N LEU A 163 -60.09 15.75 -20.43
CA LEU A 163 -61.37 16.44 -20.70
C LEU A 163 -62.32 15.85 -21.77
N PRO A 164 -63.64 16.12 -21.73
CA PRO A 164 -64.39 17.14 -20.94
C PRO A 164 -65.06 16.65 -19.64
#